data_AF-A0A961YXZ3-F1
#
_entry.id   AF-A0A961YXZ3-F1
#
_cell.length_a   1.000
_cell.length_b   1.000
_cell.length_c   1.000
_cell.angle_alpha   90.00
_cell.angle_beta   90.00
_cell.angle_gamma   90.00
#
_symmetry.space_group_name_H-M   'P 1'
#
loop_
_entity.id
_entity.type
_entity.pdbx_description
1 polymer ?
#
loop_
_entity_poly.entity_id
_entity_poly.type
_entity_poly.pdbx_seq_one_letter_code
_entity_poly.pdbx_strand_id
1 'polypeptide(L)'
;MRPVGLAILLVGAALARPLAASEDDAATVRDYCRSEIAPTGQTCDCLLRQFAKLSERQQALVAAIIRDDAEAISDAREGLTDSDAAAADGFLKRGALLCRPSG
;
A
#
# COMPACT_ATOMS: atom_id res chain seq x y z
N MET A 1 24.93 31.66 41.04
CA MET A 1 23.91 32.27 40.14
C MET A 1 23.27 31.12 39.34
N ARG A 2 21.97 30.85 39.54
CA ARG A 2 21.10 30.09 38.60
C ARG A 2 20.45 31.15 37.68
N PRO A 3 20.05 30.90 36.41
CA PRO A 3 19.04 29.86 36.07
C PRO A 3 19.11 29.21 34.65
N VAL A 4 18.36 28.09 34.49
CA VAL A 4 17.54 27.68 33.30
C VAL A 4 18.28 27.46 31.95
N GLY A 5 18.07 26.37 31.19
CA GLY A 5 17.05 25.35 31.26
C GLY A 5 17.00 24.49 29.99
N LEU A 6 15.90 23.74 29.92
CA LEU A 6 15.38 22.95 28.81
C LEU A 6 16.13 21.68 28.40
N ALA A 7 15.57 20.59 28.91
CA ALA A 7 15.39 19.33 28.22
C ALA A 7 15.33 19.46 26.69
N ILE A 8 16.22 18.74 26.01
CA ILE A 8 15.97 18.30 24.63
C ILE A 8 15.67 16.81 24.71
N LEU A 9 14.44 16.53 25.16
CA LEU A 9 13.69 15.33 24.76
C LEU A 9 13.15 15.61 23.36
N LEU A 10 13.98 15.39 22.34
CA LEU A 10 13.52 15.11 20.98
C LEU A 10 13.79 13.60 20.84
N VAL A 11 12.89 12.67 21.14
CA VAL A 11 11.57 12.51 20.51
C VAL A 11 11.57 13.09 19.09
N GLY A 12 12.52 12.66 18.27
CA GLY A 12 12.16 12.28 16.91
C GLY A 12 11.46 10.94 17.08
N ALA A 13 10.16 10.88 17.35
CA ALA A 13 9.18 10.99 16.27
C ALA A 13 9.77 10.31 15.03
N ALA A 14 9.96 8.98 15.15
CA ALA A 14 9.91 8.10 14.01
C ALA A 14 8.77 8.65 13.16
N LEU A 15 9.13 9.14 11.98
CA LEU A 15 8.21 9.65 11.00
C LEU A 15 7.32 8.47 10.66
N ALA A 16 6.25 8.26 11.44
CA ALA A 16 5.06 7.57 11.01
C ALA A 16 4.52 8.44 9.89
N ARG A 17 5.16 8.33 8.71
CA ARG A 17 4.61 8.78 7.45
C ARG A 17 3.21 8.18 7.49
N PRO A 18 2.16 9.00 7.50
CA PRO A 18 0.83 8.44 7.49
C PRO A 18 0.79 7.54 6.26
N LEU A 19 0.53 6.24 6.47
CA LEU A 19 0.16 5.30 5.41
C LEU A 19 -1.22 5.72 4.89
N ALA A 20 -1.30 6.92 4.34
CA ALA A 20 -2.41 7.33 3.51
C ALA A 20 -2.15 6.67 2.17
N ALA A 21 -3.10 5.85 1.72
CA ALA A 21 -3.08 5.32 0.38
C ALA A 21 -2.98 6.49 -0.59
N SER A 22 -1.80 6.64 -1.17
CA SER A 22 -1.47 7.84 -1.92
C SER A 22 -1.89 7.66 -3.37
N GLU A 23 -2.09 8.76 -4.10
CA GLU A 23 -2.23 8.70 -5.56
C GLU A 23 -1.05 7.92 -6.21
N ASP A 24 0.10 7.96 -5.54
CA ASP A 24 1.30 7.17 -5.84
C ASP A 24 1.09 5.64 -5.76
N ASP A 25 0.35 5.15 -4.76
CA ASP A 25 0.06 3.72 -4.62
C ASP A 25 -0.91 3.24 -5.71
N ALA A 26 -1.89 4.07 -6.06
CA ALA A 26 -2.78 3.80 -7.18
C ALA A 26 -2.03 3.83 -8.53
N ALA A 27 -1.07 4.74 -8.71
CA ALA A 27 -0.20 4.76 -9.89
C ALA A 27 0.67 3.49 -9.96
N THR A 28 1.27 3.08 -8.84
CA THR A 28 2.06 1.85 -8.71
C THR A 28 1.26 0.62 -9.16
N VAL A 29 0.02 0.47 -8.67
CA VAL A 29 -0.86 -0.64 -9.05
C VAL A 29 -1.25 -0.59 -10.53
N ARG A 30 -1.47 0.62 -11.08
CA ARG A 30 -1.78 0.81 -12.50
C ARG A 30 -0.62 0.37 -13.39
N ASP A 31 0.59 0.76 -13.03
CA ASP A 31 1.81 0.44 -13.79
C ASP A 31 2.15 -1.05 -13.71
N TYR A 32 2.01 -1.65 -12.53
CA TYR A 32 2.10 -3.10 -12.36
C TYR A 32 1.07 -3.85 -13.19
N CYS A 33 -0.20 -3.42 -13.19
CA CYS A 33 -1.22 -4.05 -14.01
C CYS A 33 -0.85 -4.03 -15.50
N ARG A 34 -0.40 -2.87 -16.01
CA ARG A 34 -0.02 -2.71 -17.42
C ARG A 34 1.17 -3.58 -17.81
N SER A 35 2.12 -3.77 -16.89
CA SER A 35 3.36 -4.49 -17.14
C SER A 35 3.23 -6.01 -16.96
N GLU A 36 2.52 -6.45 -15.92
CA GLU A 36 2.55 -7.85 -15.46
C GLU A 36 1.22 -8.60 -15.65
N ILE A 37 0.08 -7.91 -15.69
CA ILE A 37 -1.24 -8.56 -15.71
C ILE A 37 -1.89 -8.48 -17.08
N ALA A 38 -2.16 -7.26 -17.56
CA ALA A 38 -2.90 -7.03 -18.78
C ALA A 38 -2.61 -5.62 -19.34
N PRO A 39 -2.20 -5.51 -20.62
CA PRO A 39 -1.97 -4.21 -21.24
C PRO A 39 -3.28 -3.48 -21.63
N THR A 40 -4.45 -4.12 -21.49
CA THR A 40 -5.73 -3.49 -21.83
C THR A 40 -6.21 -2.58 -20.71
N GLY A 41 -6.55 -1.34 -21.05
CA GLY A 41 -6.98 -0.33 -20.07
C GLY A 41 -8.14 -0.77 -19.18
N GLN A 42 -9.10 -1.52 -19.72
CA GLN A 42 -10.30 -1.95 -18.99
C GLN A 42 -9.99 -2.88 -17.80
N THR A 43 -9.02 -3.79 -17.94
CA THR A 43 -8.61 -4.69 -16.84
C THR A 43 -7.89 -3.91 -15.74
N CYS A 44 -7.02 -2.96 -16.11
CA CYS A 44 -6.34 -2.11 -15.13
C CYS A 44 -7.29 -1.14 -14.42
N ASP A 45 -8.28 -0.58 -15.12
CA ASP A 45 -9.32 0.23 -14.48
C ASP A 45 -10.15 -0.59 -13.50
N CYS A 46 -10.44 -1.86 -13.81
CA CYS A 46 -11.10 -2.77 -12.87
C CYS A 46 -10.22 -3.04 -11.64
N LEU A 47 -8.93 -3.34 -11.83
CA LEU A 47 -7.99 -3.57 -10.75
C LEU A 47 -7.87 -2.36 -9.82
N LEU A 48 -7.81 -1.15 -10.38
CA LEU A 48 -7.78 0.08 -9.59
C LEU A 48 -9.06 0.28 -8.79
N ARG A 49 -10.24 -0.06 -9.35
CA ARG A 49 -11.49 -0.03 -8.59
C ARG A 49 -11.53 -1.07 -7.47
N GLN A 50 -10.90 -2.23 -7.63
CA GLN A 50 -10.80 -3.22 -6.54
C GLN A 50 -9.78 -2.79 -5.49
N PHE A 51 -8.66 -2.19 -5.91
CA PHE A 51 -7.65 -1.63 -5.02
C PHE A 51 -8.24 -0.54 -4.13
N ALA A 52 -9.05 0.36 -4.70
CA ALA A 52 -9.72 1.43 -3.96
C ALA A 52 -10.75 0.94 -2.91
N LYS A 53 -11.13 -0.35 -2.92
CA LYS A 53 -12.01 -0.94 -1.88
C LYS A 53 -11.23 -1.43 -0.65
N LEU A 54 -9.91 -1.53 -0.75
CA LEU A 54 -9.05 -1.91 0.36
C LEU A 54 -8.92 -0.74 1.34
N SER A 55 -8.60 -1.03 2.60
CA SER A 55 -8.26 0.02 3.57
C SER A 55 -6.93 0.69 3.20
N GLU A 56 -6.66 1.89 3.71
CA GLU A 56 -5.43 2.63 3.36
C GLU A 56 -4.16 1.84 3.66
N ARG A 57 -4.12 1.12 4.79
CA ARG A 57 -2.99 0.25 5.15
C ARG A 57 -2.86 -0.96 4.23
N GLN A 58 -3.97 -1.56 3.82
CA GLN A 58 -3.96 -2.66 2.85
C GLN A 58 -3.47 -2.17 1.48
N GLN A 59 -3.87 -0.97 1.06
CA GLN A 59 -3.42 -0.33 -0.18
C GLN A 59 -1.90 -0.08 -0.15
N ALA A 60 -1.41 0.51 0.95
CA ALA A 60 0.03 0.72 1.16
C ALA A 60 0.81 -0.60 1.17
N LEU A 61 0.29 -1.65 1.80
CA LEU A 61 0.92 -2.99 1.79
C LEU A 61 0.99 -3.56 0.36
N VAL A 62 -0.11 -3.49 -0.40
CA VAL A 62 -0.13 -3.95 -1.80
C VAL A 62 0.88 -3.18 -2.65
N ALA A 63 0.94 -1.86 -2.52
CA ALA A 63 1.89 -1.05 -3.28
C ALA A 63 3.35 -1.32 -2.85
N ALA A 64 3.61 -1.52 -1.57
CA ALA A 64 4.92 -1.92 -1.06
C ALA A 64 5.36 -3.30 -1.61
N ILE A 65 4.45 -4.27 -1.68
CA ILE A 65 4.72 -5.59 -2.28
C ILE A 65 5.03 -5.46 -3.78
N ILE A 66 4.26 -4.65 -4.52
CA ILE A 66 4.49 -4.42 -5.94
C ILE A 66 5.87 -3.76 -6.19
N ARG A 67 6.28 -2.83 -5.31
CA ARG A 67 7.59 -2.18 -5.36
C ARG A 67 8.74 -3.07 -4.87
N ASP A 68 8.44 -4.24 -4.31
CA ASP A 68 9.39 -5.12 -3.62
C ASP A 68 10.18 -4.39 -2.51
N ASP A 69 9.52 -3.47 -1.80
CA ASP A 69 10.13 -2.65 -0.75
C ASP A 69 9.93 -3.32 0.62
N ALA A 70 10.95 -4.04 1.08
CA ALA A 70 10.91 -4.81 2.33
C ALA A 70 10.67 -3.96 3.59
N GLU A 71 11.22 -2.74 3.66
CA GLU A 71 10.97 -1.82 4.79
C GLU A 71 9.52 -1.35 4.77
N ALA A 72 9.02 -0.90 3.62
CA ALA A 72 7.63 -0.47 3.49
C ALA A 72 6.63 -1.63 3.73
N ILE A 73 6.98 -2.87 3.37
CA ILE A 73 6.18 -4.06 3.69
C ILE A 73 6.13 -4.28 5.20
N SER A 74 7.27 -4.18 5.88
CA SER A 74 7.35 -4.32 7.35
C SER A 74 6.50 -3.25 8.04
N ASP A 75 6.68 -1.99 7.65
CA ASP A 75 5.94 -0.85 8.21
C ASP A 75 4.44 -0.96 7.93
N ALA A 76 4.04 -1.36 6.72
CA ALA A 76 2.65 -1.53 6.38
C ALA A 76 1.98 -2.70 7.09
N ARG A 77 2.74 -3.75 7.42
CA ARG A 77 2.27 -4.86 8.25
C ARG A 77 2.15 -4.48 9.72
N GLU A 78 2.91 -3.49 10.18
CA GLU A 78 2.84 -3.05 11.56
C GLU A 78 1.45 -2.48 11.88
N GLY A 79 0.71 -3.20 12.73
CA GLY A 79 -0.66 -2.85 13.09
C GLY A 79 -1.74 -3.26 12.08
N LEU A 80 -1.43 -4.08 11.08
CA LEU A 80 -2.43 -4.86 10.33
C LEU A 80 -2.70 -6.18 11.05
N THR A 81 -3.95 -6.65 11.00
CA THR A 81 -4.26 -8.02 11.42
C THR A 81 -3.86 -9.02 10.33
N ASP A 82 -3.72 -10.30 10.67
CA ASP A 82 -3.47 -11.36 9.68
C ASP A 82 -4.57 -11.39 8.59
N SER A 83 -5.81 -11.08 8.98
CA SER A 83 -6.94 -10.96 8.06
C SER A 83 -6.78 -9.82 7.05
N ASP A 84 -6.20 -8.69 7.47
CA ASP A 84 -5.94 -7.56 6.59
C ASP A 84 -4.81 -7.85 5.60
N ALA A 85 -3.72 -8.47 6.09
CA ALA A 85 -2.62 -8.90 5.25
C ALA A 85 -3.09 -9.94 4.21
N ALA A 86 -4.00 -10.84 4.60
CA ALA A 86 -4.60 -11.82 3.68
C ALA A 86 -5.50 -11.16 2.63
N ALA A 87 -6.19 -10.06 2.94
CA ALA A 87 -6.97 -9.31 1.96
C ALA A 87 -6.08 -8.64 0.90
N ALA A 88 -4.98 -8.01 1.32
CA ALA A 88 -3.97 -7.43 0.45
C ALA A 88 -3.30 -8.47 -0.48
N ASP A 89 -2.87 -9.60 0.10
CA ASP A 89 -2.31 -10.73 -0.66
C ASP A 89 -3.36 -11.35 -1.62
N GLY A 90 -4.60 -11.47 -1.16
CA GLY A 90 -5.73 -11.93 -1.96
C GLY A 90 -6.04 -11.02 -3.15
N PHE A 91 -5.82 -9.70 -3.04
CA PHE A 91 -5.91 -8.76 -4.14
C PHE A 91 -4.84 -9.05 -5.20
N LEU A 92 -3.58 -9.25 -4.81
CA LEU A 92 -2.50 -9.52 -5.76
C LEU A 92 -2.69 -10.85 -6.49
N LYS A 93 -3.14 -11.90 -5.78
CA LYS A 93 -3.34 -13.24 -6.36
C LYS A 93 -4.58 -13.35 -7.23
N ARG A 94 -5.67 -12.63 -6.89
CA ARG A 94 -6.98 -12.76 -7.55
C ARG A 94 -7.42 -11.56 -8.35
N GLY A 95 -6.77 -10.40 -8.21
CA GLY A 95 -7.17 -9.16 -8.87
C GLY A 95 -7.22 -9.32 -10.39
N ALA A 96 -6.22 -9.98 -10.98
CA ALA A 96 -6.21 -10.33 -12.40
C ALA A 96 -7.38 -11.24 -12.82
N LEU A 97 -7.73 -12.20 -11.98
CA LEU A 97 -8.83 -13.14 -12.22
C LEU A 97 -10.22 -12.49 -12.09
N LEU A 98 -10.39 -11.60 -11.11
CA LEU A 98 -11.62 -10.84 -10.88
C LEU A 98 -11.91 -9.81 -11.98
N CYS A 99 -10.85 -9.34 -12.65
CA CYS A 99 -10.90 -8.33 -13.69
C CYS A 99 -10.61 -8.89 -15.10
N ARG A 100 -10.60 -10.22 -15.23
CA ARG A 100 -10.49 -10.88 -16.52
C ARG A 100 -11.78 -10.62 -17.32
N PRO A 101 -11.71 -10.09 -18.55
CA PRO A 101 -12.89 -9.97 -19.38
C PRO A 101 -13.44 -11.38 -19.64
N SER A 102 -14.69 -11.61 -19.26
CA SER A 102 -15.46 -12.78 -19.71
C SER A 102 -15.58 -12.66 -21.23
N GLY A 103 -14.80 -13.46 -21.95
CA GLY A 103 -14.94 -13.62 -23.39
C GLY A 103 -16.28 -14.25 -23.75
#